data_AF-A0A7H8R6W8-F1
#
_entry.id   AF-A0A7H8R6W8-F1
#
_cell.length_a   1.000
_cell.length_b   1.000
_cell.length_c   1.000
_cell.angle_alpha   90.00
_cell.angle_beta   90.00
_cell.angle_gamma   90.00
#
_symmetry.space_group_name_H-M   'P 1'
#
loop_
_entity.id
_entity.type
_entity.pdbx_description
1 polymer ?
#
loop_
_entity_poly.entity_id
_entity_poly.type
_entity_poly.pdbx_seq_one_letter_code
_entity_poly.pdbx_strand_id
1 'polypeptide(L)'
;MPCIDDLPEDEVSAKLGKPEIGYVQRSDGKALGPGVPEYIVRPAVYWPKPFPSLPSIKIVDFGESFFQSSPPQTLHTPLPVRAPEIIFRDHLDHRVDLWSLGCMLFELFVGQPPFDSFLITPKILVGQMQDMASDTIPERWRDSTDIFDGEFTAEPSGSTLQEWLEEMYFDGERKEDLTKEDIVNLGQIIGRLLRFEPSSRASVKDILNDPWFEQ
;
A
#
# COMPACT_ATOMS: atom_id res chain seq x y z
N MET A 1 17.63 -4.43 11.27
CA MET A 1 18.04 -5.56 12.15
C MET A 1 17.50 -5.28 13.54
N PRO A 2 16.80 -6.22 14.19
CA PRO A 2 16.55 -6.12 15.63
C PRO A 2 17.88 -5.88 16.35
N CYS A 3 17.87 -5.05 17.39
CA CYS A 3 19.00 -4.76 18.29
C CYS A 3 20.33 -4.34 17.62
N ILE A 4 20.30 -3.67 16.45
CA ILE A 4 21.55 -3.16 15.84
C ILE A 4 22.27 -2.15 16.75
N ASP A 5 21.52 -1.40 17.55
CA ASP A 5 22.03 -0.37 18.45
C ASP A 5 22.92 -0.95 19.56
N ASP A 6 22.74 -2.25 19.87
CA ASP A 6 23.49 -2.96 20.90
C ASP A 6 24.65 -3.79 20.32
N LEU A 7 24.83 -3.82 18.99
CA LEU A 7 25.86 -4.63 18.34
C LEU A 7 27.18 -3.86 18.22
N PRO A 8 28.32 -4.48 18.57
CA PRO A 8 29.64 -3.94 18.25
C PRO A 8 29.83 -3.76 16.74
N GLU A 9 30.59 -2.74 16.33
CA GLU A 9 30.82 -2.40 14.92
C GLU A 9 31.38 -3.58 14.09
N ASP A 10 32.24 -4.40 14.69
CA ASP A 10 32.80 -5.59 14.05
C ASP A 10 31.72 -6.64 13.73
N GLU A 11 30.72 -6.80 14.59
CA GLU A 11 29.60 -7.71 14.37
C GLU A 11 28.62 -7.18 13.31
N VAL A 12 28.39 -5.86 13.30
CA VAL A 12 27.61 -5.19 12.25
C VAL A 12 28.30 -5.39 10.90
N SER A 13 29.62 -5.18 10.84
CA SER A 13 30.43 -5.38 9.64
C SER A 13 30.48 -6.85 9.20
N ALA A 14 30.48 -7.80 10.13
CA ALA A 14 30.40 -9.23 9.80
C ALA A 14 29.04 -9.62 9.21
N LYS A 15 27.95 -8.95 9.61
CA LYS A 15 26.58 -9.23 9.14
C LYS A 15 26.24 -8.51 7.85
N LEU A 16 26.66 -7.25 7.69
CA LEU A 16 26.34 -6.39 6.54
C LEU A 16 27.43 -6.42 5.46
N GLY A 17 28.61 -6.94 5.78
CA GLY A 17 29.80 -6.84 4.95
C GLY A 17 30.50 -5.50 5.13
N LYS A 18 31.64 -5.33 4.44
CA LYS A 18 32.34 -4.04 4.40
C LYS A 18 31.53 -3.05 3.56
N PRO A 19 31.42 -1.78 3.99
CA PRO A 19 30.74 -0.74 3.22
C PRO A 19 31.32 -0.63 1.80
N GLU A 20 30.46 -0.69 0.80
CA GLU A 20 30.85 -0.43 -0.58
C GLU A 20 30.74 1.08 -0.84
N ILE A 21 31.88 1.71 -1.13
CA ILE A 21 31.96 3.16 -1.35
C ILE A 21 32.15 3.48 -2.83
N GLY A 22 31.49 4.55 -3.29
CA GLY A 22 31.73 5.18 -4.58
C GLY A 22 32.22 6.60 -4.38
N TYR A 23 33.35 6.96 -4.97
CA TYR A 23 33.87 8.33 -4.88
C TYR A 23 33.07 9.28 -5.76
N VAL A 24 32.67 10.41 -5.20
CA VAL A 24 31.95 11.45 -5.94
C VAL A 24 32.95 12.21 -6.78
N GLN A 25 32.70 12.27 -8.08
CA GLN A 25 33.50 13.07 -9.01
C GLN A 25 32.57 13.96 -9.82
N ARG A 26 33.05 15.16 -10.12
CA ARG A 26 32.34 16.03 -11.05
C ARG A 26 32.54 15.52 -12.47
N SER A 27 31.47 15.54 -13.26
CA SER A 27 31.52 15.21 -14.69
C SER A 27 32.45 16.12 -15.49
N ASP A 28 32.71 17.34 -15.00
CA ASP A 28 33.66 18.29 -15.60
C ASP A 28 35.10 18.15 -15.10
N GLY A 29 35.40 17.16 -14.26
CA GLY A 29 36.75 16.86 -13.76
C GLY A 29 37.31 17.87 -12.75
N LYS A 30 36.55 18.87 -12.34
CA LYS A 30 37.00 19.87 -11.36
C LYS A 30 36.90 19.33 -9.93
N ALA A 31 37.53 20.04 -8.99
CA ALA A 31 37.41 19.76 -7.57
C ALA A 31 35.97 19.90 -7.06
N LEU A 32 35.62 19.07 -6.08
CA LEU A 32 34.32 19.12 -5.40
C LEU A 32 34.14 20.46 -4.70
N GLY A 33 32.91 20.98 -4.73
CA GLY A 33 32.55 22.21 -4.05
C GLY A 33 32.39 22.00 -2.54
N PRO A 34 32.46 23.07 -1.73
CA PRO A 34 32.19 22.98 -0.30
C PRO A 34 30.77 22.43 -0.04
N GLY A 35 30.67 21.44 0.84
CA GLY A 35 29.41 20.78 1.20
C GLY A 35 29.05 19.54 0.35
N VAL A 36 29.84 19.21 -0.68
CA VAL A 36 29.65 17.97 -1.45
C VAL A 36 30.45 16.84 -0.79
N PRO A 37 29.83 15.69 -0.48
CA PRO A 37 30.53 14.56 0.12
C PRO A 37 31.55 13.96 -0.86
N GLU A 38 32.71 13.53 -0.35
CA GLU A 38 33.78 12.94 -1.17
C GLU A 38 33.45 11.55 -1.69
N TYR A 39 32.54 10.84 -1.00
CA TYR A 39 32.09 9.51 -1.36
C TYR A 39 30.63 9.31 -0.94
N ILE A 40 29.99 8.37 -1.61
CA ILE A 40 28.70 7.81 -1.24
C ILE A 40 28.90 6.36 -0.79
N VAL A 41 28.05 5.89 0.11
CA VAL A 41 28.04 4.49 0.55
C VAL A 41 26.81 3.84 -0.06
N ARG A 42 27.00 2.69 -0.72
CA ARG A 42 25.85 1.92 -1.22
C ARG A 42 25.06 1.37 -0.03
N PRO A 43 23.71 1.34 -0.12
CA PRO A 43 22.88 0.74 0.92
C PRO A 43 23.29 -0.71 1.14
N ALA A 44 23.57 -1.09 2.38
CA ALA A 44 23.78 -2.49 2.74
C ALA A 44 22.44 -3.23 2.63
N VAL A 45 22.42 -4.32 1.86
CA VAL A 45 21.23 -5.17 1.74
C VAL A 45 21.30 -6.22 2.84
N TYR A 46 20.48 -6.06 3.87
CA TYR A 46 20.30 -7.08 4.89
C TYR A 46 19.07 -7.93 4.55
N TRP A 47 19.31 -9.14 4.06
CA TRP A 47 18.28 -10.17 4.04
C TRP A 47 18.25 -10.85 5.40
N PRO A 48 17.23 -10.63 6.24
CA PRO A 48 17.11 -11.41 7.46
C PRO A 48 17.09 -12.89 7.08
N LYS A 49 17.84 -13.72 7.83
CA LYS A 49 17.60 -15.16 7.79
C LYS A 49 16.12 -15.39 8.10
N PRO A 50 15.44 -16.34 7.42
CA PRO A 50 14.04 -16.63 7.69
C PRO A 50 13.88 -16.79 9.21
N PHE A 51 13.03 -15.95 9.79
CA PHE A 51 12.83 -15.96 11.22
C PHE A 51 12.30 -17.35 11.62
N PRO A 52 12.88 -18.01 12.63
CA PRO A 52 12.43 -19.34 13.06
C PRO A 52 10.99 -19.31 13.63
N SER A 53 10.44 -18.13 13.89
CA SER A 53 9.04 -17.85 14.24
C SER A 53 8.56 -16.62 13.47
N LEU A 54 7.28 -16.54 13.12
CA LEU A 54 6.71 -15.32 12.53
C LEU A 54 7.06 -14.09 13.41
N PRO A 55 7.65 -13.03 12.83
CA PRO A 55 8.00 -11.85 13.61
C PRO A 55 6.74 -11.18 14.15
N SER A 56 6.80 -10.66 15.37
CA SER A 56 5.76 -9.76 15.88
C SER A 56 5.76 -8.50 15.04
N ILE A 57 4.65 -8.27 14.31
CA ILE A 57 4.43 -7.06 13.52
C ILE A 57 3.85 -5.98 14.44
N LYS A 58 4.31 -4.73 14.27
CA LYS A 58 3.81 -3.56 15.01
C LYS A 58 3.55 -2.43 14.03
N ILE A 59 2.43 -1.74 14.20
CA ILE A 59 2.13 -0.49 13.50
C ILE A 59 3.00 0.61 14.12
N VAL A 60 3.60 1.42 13.27
CA VAL A 60 4.45 2.56 13.64
C VAL A 60 4.02 3.79 12.85
N ASP A 61 4.61 4.94 13.19
CA ASP A 61 4.37 6.23 12.55
C ASP A 61 2.91 6.73 12.68
N PHE A 62 2.65 7.42 13.79
CA PHE A 62 1.35 8.03 14.10
C PHE A 62 1.36 9.54 13.82
N GLY A 63 2.24 10.02 12.94
CA GLY A 63 2.41 11.46 12.68
C GLY A 63 1.15 12.15 12.12
N GLU A 64 0.36 11.40 11.35
CA GLU A 64 -0.91 11.86 10.74
C GLU A 64 -2.15 11.24 11.42
N SER A 65 -1.99 10.58 12.56
CA SER A 65 -3.12 9.99 13.29
C SER A 65 -3.97 11.06 13.97
N PHE A 66 -5.27 10.80 14.08
CA PHE A 66 -6.22 11.73 14.71
C PHE A 66 -7.20 11.00 15.63
N PHE A 67 -7.76 11.75 16.59
CA PHE A 67 -8.85 11.24 17.43
C PHE A 67 -10.18 11.38 16.69
N GLN A 68 -11.06 10.39 16.85
CA GLN A 68 -12.41 10.42 16.25
C GLN A 68 -13.25 11.63 16.70
N SER A 69 -12.94 12.23 17.85
CA SER A 69 -13.59 13.46 18.33
C SER A 69 -13.13 14.73 17.61
N SER A 70 -12.04 14.66 16.84
CA SER A 70 -11.43 15.78 16.14
C SER A 70 -10.85 15.34 14.79
N PRO A 71 -11.68 14.83 13.86
CA PRO A 71 -11.22 14.41 12.56
C PRO A 71 -10.73 15.61 11.73
N PRO A 72 -9.62 15.47 10.99
CA PRO A 72 -9.16 16.51 10.07
C PRO A 72 -10.10 16.61 8.86
N GLN A 73 -9.96 17.69 8.09
CA GLN A 73 -10.71 17.85 6.84
C GLN A 73 -10.18 16.96 5.71
N THR A 74 -8.92 16.54 5.79
CA THR A 74 -8.25 15.72 4.79
C THR A 74 -7.08 14.97 5.40
N LEU A 75 -6.56 13.97 4.69
CA LEU A 75 -5.38 13.19 5.04
C LEU A 75 -4.43 13.13 3.85
N HIS A 76 -3.13 13.09 4.13
CA HIS A 76 -2.08 13.06 3.11
C HIS A 76 -1.70 11.64 2.65
N THR A 77 -2.57 10.65 2.86
CA THR A 77 -2.40 9.27 2.40
C THR A 77 -2.06 9.22 0.89
N PRO A 78 -1.05 8.45 0.44
CA PRO A 78 -0.72 8.35 -0.97
C PRO A 78 -1.94 7.98 -1.84
N LEU A 79 -2.03 8.57 -3.02
CA LEU A 79 -3.24 8.48 -3.86
C LEU A 79 -3.66 7.01 -4.15
N PRO A 80 -2.75 6.07 -4.52
CA PRO A 80 -3.13 4.67 -4.83
C PRO A 80 -3.71 3.87 -3.65
N VAL A 81 -3.63 4.35 -2.42
CA VAL A 81 -4.19 3.66 -1.22
C VAL A 81 -5.13 4.55 -0.42
N ARG A 82 -5.51 5.69 -1.01
CA ARG A 82 -6.37 6.70 -0.39
C ARG A 82 -7.84 6.27 -0.47
N ALA A 83 -8.51 6.29 0.67
CA ALA A 83 -9.93 5.99 0.75
C ALA A 83 -10.79 7.01 -0.04
N PRO A 84 -11.89 6.58 -0.67
CA PRO A 84 -12.71 7.44 -1.53
C PRO A 84 -13.31 8.64 -0.79
N GLU A 85 -13.71 8.49 0.48
CA GLU A 85 -14.24 9.59 1.30
C GLU A 85 -13.23 10.74 1.48
N ILE A 86 -11.92 10.46 1.43
CA ILE A 86 -10.88 11.51 1.46
C ILE A 86 -10.87 12.27 0.13
N ILE A 87 -11.09 11.57 -1.00
CA ILE A 87 -11.16 12.16 -2.35
C ILE A 87 -12.40 13.04 -2.48
N PHE A 88 -13.55 12.56 -2.02
CA PHE A 88 -14.81 13.28 -2.05
C PHE A 88 -14.99 14.30 -0.91
N ARG A 89 -13.97 14.45 -0.03
CA ARG A 89 -13.98 15.36 1.13
C ARG A 89 -15.19 15.17 2.04
N ASP A 90 -15.55 13.90 2.25
CA ASP A 90 -16.63 13.50 3.15
C ASP A 90 -16.09 13.30 4.58
N HIS A 91 -16.98 12.98 5.51
CA HIS A 91 -16.62 12.74 6.91
C HIS A 91 -15.61 11.59 7.05
N LEU A 92 -14.53 11.86 7.77
CA LEU A 92 -13.46 10.90 8.03
C LEU A 92 -13.62 10.26 9.41
N ASP A 93 -13.51 8.94 9.47
CA ASP A 93 -13.41 8.15 10.69
C ASP A 93 -12.34 7.04 10.51
N HIS A 94 -12.22 6.16 11.51
CA HIS A 94 -11.27 5.03 11.49
C HIS A 94 -11.43 4.09 10.29
N ARG A 95 -12.53 4.15 9.52
CA ARG A 95 -12.75 3.27 8.38
C ARG A 95 -11.90 3.62 7.17
N VAL A 96 -11.26 4.79 7.15
CA VAL A 96 -10.19 5.09 6.18
C VAL A 96 -9.05 4.08 6.29
N ASP A 97 -8.74 3.61 7.50
CA ASP A 97 -7.71 2.60 7.73
C ASP A 97 -8.13 1.21 7.24
N LEU A 98 -9.44 0.91 7.25
CA LEU A 98 -9.98 -0.34 6.68
C LEU A 98 -9.79 -0.40 5.17
N TRP A 99 -9.97 0.73 4.49
CA TRP A 99 -9.68 0.84 3.06
C TRP A 99 -8.19 0.61 2.79
N SER A 100 -7.32 1.33 3.50
CA SER A 100 -5.87 1.17 3.35
C SER A 100 -5.38 -0.24 3.70
N LEU A 101 -6.01 -0.91 4.68
CA LEU A 101 -5.80 -2.34 4.97
C LEU A 101 -6.15 -3.22 3.77
N GLY A 102 -7.28 -2.97 3.10
CA GLY A 102 -7.67 -3.70 1.89
C GLY A 102 -6.64 -3.56 0.77
N CYS A 103 -6.17 -2.33 0.50
CA CYS A 103 -5.12 -2.08 -0.48
C CYS A 103 -3.79 -2.75 -0.09
N MET A 104 -3.40 -2.66 1.18
CA MET A 104 -2.18 -3.30 1.69
C MET A 104 -2.24 -4.82 1.57
N LEU A 105 -3.38 -5.45 1.87
CA LEU A 105 -3.53 -6.91 1.71
C LEU A 105 -3.34 -7.31 0.25
N PHE A 106 -3.98 -6.61 -0.69
CA PHE A 106 -3.77 -6.85 -2.12
C PHE A 106 -2.27 -6.75 -2.47
N GLU A 107 -1.62 -5.66 -2.09
CA GLU A 107 -0.20 -5.42 -2.37
C GLU A 107 0.73 -6.45 -1.73
N LEU A 108 0.45 -6.94 -0.52
CA LEU A 108 1.27 -7.96 0.12
C LEU A 108 1.31 -9.26 -0.68
N PHE A 109 0.18 -9.66 -1.29
CA PHE A 109 0.09 -10.94 -2.00
C PHE A 109 0.56 -10.85 -3.45
N VAL A 110 0.39 -9.71 -4.13
CA VAL A 110 0.78 -9.57 -5.55
C VAL A 110 1.92 -8.58 -5.82
N GLY A 111 2.38 -7.86 -4.80
CA GLY A 111 3.53 -6.93 -4.83
C GLY A 111 3.29 -5.59 -5.51
N GLN A 112 2.05 -5.24 -5.80
CA GLN A 112 1.66 -3.91 -6.29
C GLN A 112 0.27 -3.54 -5.75
N PRO A 113 -0.05 -2.25 -5.58
CA PRO A 113 -1.37 -1.83 -5.12
C PRO A 113 -2.49 -2.26 -6.09
N PRO A 114 -3.75 -2.32 -5.64
CA PRO A 114 -4.88 -2.69 -6.50
C PRO A 114 -5.14 -1.67 -7.61
N PHE A 115 -4.71 -0.42 -7.44
CA PHE A 115 -4.94 0.67 -8.39
C PHE A 115 -3.60 1.14 -8.98
N ASP A 116 -3.57 1.37 -10.30
CA ASP A 116 -2.35 1.80 -11.00
C ASP A 116 -1.90 3.18 -10.50
N SER A 117 -0.60 3.37 -10.35
CA SER A 117 -0.02 4.65 -9.91
C SER A 117 0.47 5.53 -11.06
N PHE A 118 0.51 5.04 -12.30
CA PHE A 118 1.02 5.80 -13.43
C PHE A 118 0.06 6.91 -13.87
N LEU A 119 0.52 8.17 -13.80
CA LEU A 119 -0.27 9.38 -14.13
C LEU A 119 -1.61 9.47 -13.37
N ILE A 120 -1.65 8.91 -12.16
CA ILE A 120 -2.88 8.84 -11.39
C ILE A 120 -3.40 10.23 -10.98
N THR A 121 -4.68 10.46 -11.25
CA THR A 121 -5.45 11.61 -10.77
C THR A 121 -6.62 11.09 -9.92
N PRO A 122 -7.25 11.91 -9.07
CA PRO A 122 -8.42 11.50 -8.32
C PRO A 122 -9.55 10.92 -9.20
N LYS A 123 -9.76 11.50 -10.38
CA LYS A 123 -10.73 11.01 -11.37
C LYS A 123 -10.39 9.62 -11.90
N ILE A 124 -9.14 9.40 -12.32
CA ILE A 124 -8.68 8.10 -12.82
C ILE A 124 -8.79 7.03 -11.73
N LEU A 125 -8.37 7.37 -10.51
CA LEU A 125 -8.45 6.47 -9.37
C LEU A 125 -9.89 6.05 -9.07
N VAL A 126 -10.83 7.01 -9.01
CA VAL A 126 -12.24 6.70 -8.77
C VAL A 126 -12.80 5.79 -9.86
N GLY A 127 -12.43 6.00 -11.13
CA GLY A 127 -12.79 5.09 -12.22
C GLY A 127 -12.30 3.65 -11.98
N GLN A 128 -11.03 3.48 -11.62
CA GLN A 128 -10.48 2.16 -11.29
C GLN A 128 -11.16 1.53 -10.07
N MET A 129 -11.46 2.34 -9.03
CA MET A 129 -12.22 1.88 -7.87
C MET A 129 -13.61 1.39 -8.28
N GLN A 130 -14.29 2.04 -9.23
CA GLN A 130 -15.61 1.62 -9.70
C GLN A 130 -15.57 0.28 -10.43
N ASP A 131 -14.54 0.02 -11.24
CA ASP A 131 -14.39 -1.24 -11.95
C ASP A 131 -14.17 -2.43 -10.99
N MET A 132 -13.51 -2.18 -9.85
CA MET A 132 -13.15 -3.21 -8.88
C MET A 132 -14.14 -3.37 -7.72
N ALA A 133 -14.84 -2.30 -7.34
CA ALA A 133 -15.72 -2.29 -6.18
C ALA A 133 -16.96 -3.17 -6.41
N SER A 134 -17.43 -3.78 -5.33
CA SER A 134 -18.66 -4.59 -5.33
C SER A 134 -19.91 -3.78 -4.95
N ASP A 135 -19.76 -2.49 -4.62
CA ASP A 135 -20.83 -1.51 -4.44
C ASP A 135 -20.69 -0.35 -5.43
N THR A 136 -21.66 0.56 -5.40
CA THR A 136 -21.70 1.73 -6.28
C THR A 136 -21.36 2.99 -5.50
N ILE A 137 -20.89 4.02 -6.21
CA ILE A 137 -20.64 5.34 -5.61
C ILE A 137 -21.91 5.85 -4.91
N PRO A 138 -21.82 6.19 -3.60
CA PRO A 138 -22.90 6.78 -2.83
C PRO A 138 -23.49 8.01 -3.53
N GLU A 139 -24.81 8.16 -3.45
CA GLU A 139 -25.53 9.25 -4.13
C GLU A 139 -24.97 10.63 -3.78
N ARG A 140 -24.58 10.83 -2.52
CA ARG A 140 -23.99 12.08 -2.01
C ARG A 140 -22.66 12.47 -2.68
N TRP A 141 -21.99 11.55 -3.36
CA TRP A 141 -20.71 11.81 -4.03
C TRP A 141 -20.88 12.07 -5.53
N ARG A 142 -22.02 11.67 -6.13
CA ARG A 142 -22.22 11.69 -7.60
C ARG A 142 -22.20 13.09 -8.22
N ASP A 143 -22.48 14.13 -7.45
CA ASP A 143 -22.51 15.51 -7.91
C ASP A 143 -21.13 16.20 -7.84
N SER A 144 -20.06 15.46 -7.52
CA SER A 144 -18.70 16.00 -7.41
C SER A 144 -18.15 16.42 -8.77
N THR A 145 -18.15 17.73 -9.04
CA THR A 145 -17.58 18.29 -10.29
C THR A 145 -16.09 18.00 -10.41
N ASP A 146 -15.34 18.01 -9.30
CA ASP A 146 -13.88 17.73 -9.33
C ASP A 146 -13.55 16.32 -9.84
N ILE A 147 -14.51 15.39 -9.77
CA ILE A 147 -14.34 13.99 -10.17
C ILE A 147 -15.05 13.70 -11.49
N PHE A 148 -16.27 14.21 -11.67
CA PHE A 148 -17.12 13.85 -12.80
C PHE A 148 -17.17 14.90 -13.92
N ASP A 149 -16.46 16.04 -13.80
CA ASP A 149 -16.40 17.05 -14.87
C ASP A 149 -15.52 16.59 -16.05
N GLY A 150 -15.97 16.91 -17.27
CA GLY A 150 -15.33 16.60 -18.55
C GLY A 150 -15.45 15.13 -19.05
N GLU A 151 -15.47 14.95 -20.37
CA GLU A 151 -15.32 13.64 -21.01
C GLU A 151 -13.88 13.15 -20.82
N PHE A 152 -13.67 12.09 -20.03
CA PHE A 152 -12.43 11.34 -20.06
C PHE A 152 -12.73 9.86 -19.89
N THR A 153 -12.40 9.10 -20.92
CA THR A 153 -12.48 7.65 -20.99
C THR A 153 -11.12 7.10 -20.59
N ALA A 154 -10.89 6.88 -19.30
CA ALA A 154 -9.96 5.80 -18.97
C ALA A 154 -10.62 4.53 -19.51
N GLU A 155 -9.93 3.79 -20.38
CA GLU A 155 -10.45 2.49 -20.80
C GLU A 155 -10.61 1.65 -19.54
N PRO A 156 -11.81 1.12 -19.24
CA PRO A 156 -11.99 0.23 -18.11
C PRO A 156 -10.97 -0.89 -18.25
N SER A 157 -10.25 -1.24 -17.18
CA SER A 157 -9.45 -2.48 -17.22
C SER A 157 -10.36 -3.69 -17.48
N GLY A 158 -11.66 -3.56 -17.18
CA GLY A 158 -12.70 -4.54 -17.42
C GLY A 158 -12.68 -5.69 -16.42
N SER A 159 -11.64 -5.80 -15.60
CA SER A 159 -11.45 -6.86 -14.62
C SER A 159 -12.01 -6.45 -13.27
N THR A 160 -12.82 -7.32 -12.69
CA THR A 160 -13.23 -7.22 -11.28
C THR A 160 -12.02 -7.35 -10.35
N LEU A 161 -12.18 -6.95 -9.08
CA LEU A 161 -11.14 -7.13 -8.06
C LEU A 161 -10.63 -8.58 -7.99
N GLN A 162 -11.53 -9.57 -8.07
CA GLN A 162 -11.20 -10.98 -7.97
C GLN A 162 -10.39 -11.45 -9.18
N GLU A 163 -10.81 -11.09 -10.39
CA GLU A 163 -10.10 -11.44 -11.62
C GLU A 163 -8.70 -10.84 -11.64
N TRP A 164 -8.59 -9.55 -11.26
CA TRP A 164 -7.30 -8.87 -11.19
C TRP A 164 -6.37 -9.48 -10.14
N LEU A 165 -6.90 -9.84 -8.97
CA LEU A 165 -6.12 -10.50 -7.93
C LEU A 165 -5.62 -11.88 -8.40
N GLU A 166 -6.47 -12.68 -9.04
CA GLU A 166 -6.09 -13.99 -9.58
C GLU A 166 -5.04 -13.87 -10.69
N GLU A 167 -5.27 -12.98 -11.67
CA GLU A 167 -4.32 -12.70 -12.75
C GLU A 167 -2.95 -12.34 -12.18
N MET A 168 -2.90 -11.37 -11.27
CA MET A 168 -1.64 -10.89 -10.71
C MET A 168 -0.94 -11.90 -9.81
N TYR A 169 -1.69 -12.80 -9.17
CA TYR A 169 -1.11 -13.82 -8.31
C TYR A 169 -0.54 -14.99 -9.11
N PHE A 170 -1.27 -15.47 -10.12
CA PHE A 170 -0.91 -16.69 -10.86
C PHE A 170 -0.06 -16.44 -12.11
N ASP A 171 -0.11 -15.25 -12.73
CA ASP A 171 0.69 -14.94 -13.93
C ASP A 171 2.10 -14.40 -13.58
N GLY A 172 2.43 -14.26 -12.30
CA GLY A 172 3.74 -13.79 -11.84
C GLY A 172 4.83 -14.87 -11.89
N GLU A 173 6.10 -14.45 -11.90
CA GLU A 173 7.27 -15.36 -11.79
C GLU A 173 7.43 -15.99 -10.38
N ARG A 174 6.42 -15.85 -9.51
CA ARG A 174 6.48 -16.30 -8.11
C ARG A 174 6.23 -17.80 -8.03
N LYS A 175 6.85 -18.42 -7.02
CA LYS A 175 6.48 -19.77 -6.64
C LYS A 175 5.18 -19.68 -5.86
N GLU A 176 4.10 -20.16 -6.46
CA GLU A 176 2.78 -20.25 -5.83
C GLU A 176 2.86 -20.99 -4.49
N ASP A 177 2.45 -20.31 -3.42
CA ASP A 177 2.36 -20.83 -2.06
C ASP A 177 0.92 -20.82 -1.49
N LEU A 178 -0.05 -20.33 -2.26
CA LEU A 178 -1.48 -20.35 -1.94
C LEU A 178 -2.27 -21.03 -3.06
N THR A 179 -3.38 -21.65 -2.70
CA THR A 179 -4.29 -22.29 -3.66
C THR A 179 -5.20 -21.27 -4.31
N LYS A 180 -5.87 -21.65 -5.41
CA LYS A 180 -6.91 -20.82 -6.02
C LYS A 180 -8.04 -20.49 -5.03
N GLU A 181 -8.40 -21.44 -4.15
CA GLU A 181 -9.42 -21.22 -3.12
C GLU A 181 -8.99 -20.16 -2.10
N ASP A 182 -7.72 -20.17 -1.69
CA ASP A 182 -7.15 -19.14 -0.81
C ASP A 182 -7.25 -17.75 -1.43
N ILE A 183 -6.94 -17.62 -2.72
CA ILE A 183 -7.02 -16.34 -3.44
C ILE A 183 -8.47 -15.87 -3.60
N VAL A 184 -9.43 -16.78 -3.75
CA VAL A 184 -10.86 -16.44 -3.72
C VAL A 184 -11.27 -15.93 -2.35
N ASN A 185 -10.86 -16.58 -1.27
CA ASN A 185 -11.17 -16.14 0.10
C ASN A 185 -10.53 -14.77 0.41
N LEU A 186 -9.28 -14.58 0.01
CA LEU A 186 -8.57 -13.31 0.13
C LEU A 186 -9.30 -12.19 -0.63
N GLY A 187 -9.71 -12.42 -1.88
CA GLY A 187 -10.44 -11.44 -2.67
C GLY A 187 -11.79 -11.05 -2.06
N GLN A 188 -12.50 -11.99 -1.42
CA GLN A 188 -13.73 -11.70 -0.67
C GLN A 188 -13.47 -10.84 0.57
N ILE A 189 -12.37 -11.07 1.29
CA ILE A 189 -11.95 -10.23 2.42
C ILE A 189 -11.62 -8.81 1.93
N ILE A 190 -10.78 -8.68 0.90
CA ILE A 190 -10.39 -7.38 0.34
C ILE A 190 -11.62 -6.63 -0.19
N GLY A 191 -12.53 -7.31 -0.90
CA GLY A 191 -13.74 -6.70 -1.45
C GLY A 191 -14.70 -6.17 -0.39
N ARG A 192 -14.72 -6.75 0.82
CA ARG A 192 -15.48 -6.21 1.96
C ARG A 192 -14.82 -4.99 2.62
N LEU A 193 -13.50 -4.83 2.48
CA LEU A 193 -12.75 -3.68 2.96
C LEU A 193 -12.80 -2.51 1.96
N LEU A 194 -12.83 -2.80 0.66
CA LEU A 194 -12.82 -1.82 -0.43
C LEU A 194 -14.23 -1.37 -0.87
N ARG A 195 -15.18 -1.28 0.06
CA ARG A 195 -16.51 -0.70 -0.21
C ARG A 195 -16.43 0.82 -0.28
N PHE A 196 -17.15 1.43 -1.22
CA PHE A 196 -17.26 2.89 -1.29
C PHE A 196 -17.93 3.45 -0.05
N GLU A 197 -19.08 2.92 0.36
CA GLU A 197 -19.77 3.38 1.56
C GLU A 197 -18.96 2.97 2.81
N PRO A 198 -18.38 3.91 3.59
CA PRO A 198 -17.53 3.55 4.71
C PRO A 198 -18.27 2.68 5.73
N SER A 199 -19.53 2.98 6.03
CA SER A 199 -20.32 2.19 6.99
C SER A 199 -20.62 0.76 6.55
N SER A 200 -20.46 0.45 5.26
CA SER A 200 -20.68 -0.90 4.72
C SER A 200 -19.41 -1.75 4.70
N ARG A 201 -18.25 -1.18 5.06
CA ARG A 201 -16.99 -1.94 5.16
C ARG A 201 -17.04 -2.91 6.33
N ALA A 202 -16.51 -4.11 6.12
CA ALA A 202 -16.37 -5.09 7.19
C ALA A 202 -15.46 -4.54 8.30
N SER A 203 -15.85 -4.73 9.56
CA SER A 203 -15.00 -4.34 10.68
C SER A 203 -13.80 -5.30 10.80
N VAL A 204 -12.73 -4.86 11.46
CA VAL A 204 -11.59 -5.75 11.78
C VAL A 204 -12.05 -7.01 12.51
N LYS A 205 -13.06 -6.88 13.40
CA LYS A 205 -13.62 -8.02 14.10
C LYS A 205 -14.29 -9.01 13.15
N ASP A 206 -15.01 -8.53 12.14
CA ASP A 206 -15.66 -9.41 11.16
C ASP A 206 -14.62 -10.13 10.31
N ILE A 207 -13.54 -9.44 9.94
CA ILE A 207 -12.42 -10.05 9.20
C ILE A 207 -11.70 -11.10 10.04
N LEU A 208 -11.42 -10.83 11.32
CA LEU A 208 -10.75 -11.78 12.20
C LEU A 208 -11.57 -13.06 12.47
N ASN A 209 -12.89 -13.00 12.33
CA ASN A 209 -13.77 -14.16 12.46
C ASN A 209 -14.08 -14.81 11.10
N ASP A 210 -13.36 -14.46 10.05
CA ASP A 210 -13.55 -15.07 8.75
C ASP A 210 -13.12 -16.55 8.78
N PRO A 211 -13.93 -17.50 8.26
CA PRO A 211 -13.61 -18.93 8.26
C PRO A 211 -12.28 -19.27 7.59
N TRP A 212 -11.78 -18.42 6.69
CA TRP A 212 -10.48 -18.65 6.06
C TRP A 212 -9.32 -18.67 7.07
N PHE A 213 -9.42 -17.93 8.18
CA PHE A 213 -8.38 -17.91 9.21
C PHE A 213 -8.43 -19.10 10.19
N GLU A 214 -9.43 -19.98 10.07
CA GLU A 214 -9.60 -21.17 10.92
C GLU A 214 -9.09 -22.48 10.27
N GLN A 215 -8.47 -22.39 9.09
CA GLN A 215 -8.01 -23.54 8.29
C GLN A 215 -6.65 -24.10 8.71
#